data_AF-A0A7S2D2Y4-F1
#
_entry.id   AF-A0A7S2D2Y4-F1
#
_cell.length_a   1.000
_cell.length_b   1.000
_cell.length_c   1.000
_cell.angle_alpha   90.00
_cell.angle_beta   90.00
_cell.angle_gamma   90.00
#
_symmetry.space_group_name_H-M   'P 1'
#
loop_
_entity.id
_entity.type
_entity.pdbx_description
1 polymer ?
#
loop_
_entity_poly.entity_id
_entity_poly.type
_entity_poly.pdbx_seq_one_letter_code
_entity_poly.pdbx_strand_id
1 'polypeptide(L)'
;PAGMYDCIKAGAAGFKLHEDWGTTPSSIDQCLSFADQHDVAVTIHTDTLNESGFVDDSIAAVKGRAIHTYHSEGAGGGHAPDIIKVCSEPNVLPSSTNPTRPFTVNTVDEHLDMLMVCHHLDKNIPEDVAFAESRIRGETIAAEDI
;
A
#
# COMPACT_ATOMS: atom_id res chain seq x y z
N PRO A 1 8.01 -4.23 -19.80
CA PRO A 1 8.97 -3.10 -19.92
C PRO A 1 8.63 -2.06 -21.00
N ALA A 2 8.20 -2.46 -22.21
CA ALA A 2 7.95 -1.51 -23.32
C ALA A 2 7.01 -0.35 -22.94
N GLY A 3 5.86 -0.64 -22.32
CA GLY A 3 4.93 0.41 -21.88
C GLY A 3 5.51 1.36 -20.83
N MET A 4 6.35 0.88 -19.92
CA MET A 4 7.02 1.74 -18.92
C MET A 4 8.01 2.71 -19.60
N TYR A 5 8.72 2.24 -20.63
CA TYR A 5 9.62 3.08 -21.41
C TYR A 5 8.88 4.18 -22.17
N ASP A 6 7.71 3.86 -22.74
CA ASP A 6 6.86 4.85 -23.39
C ASP A 6 6.37 5.92 -22.39
N CYS A 7 6.02 5.52 -21.15
CA CYS A 7 5.64 6.46 -20.09
C CYS A 7 6.79 7.42 -19.72
N ILE A 8 8.03 6.93 -19.56
CA ILE A 8 9.20 7.80 -19.32
C ILE A 8 9.42 8.76 -20.50
N LYS A 9 9.36 8.25 -21.74
CA LYS A 9 9.48 9.10 -22.93
C LYS A 9 8.41 10.18 -23.01
N ALA A 10 7.21 9.89 -22.52
CA ALA A 10 6.12 10.84 -22.42
C ALA A 10 6.26 11.84 -21.25
N GLY A 11 7.25 11.67 -20.37
CA GLY A 11 7.56 12.59 -19.28
C GLY A 11 7.20 12.12 -17.87
N ALA A 12 6.86 10.84 -17.68
CA ALA A 12 6.67 10.30 -16.34
C ALA A 12 7.97 10.35 -15.53
N ALA A 13 7.90 10.86 -14.30
CA ALA A 13 9.05 10.98 -13.38
C ALA A 13 9.20 9.79 -12.42
N GLY A 14 8.33 8.79 -12.54
CA GLY A 14 8.26 7.64 -11.65
C GLY A 14 7.04 6.76 -11.93
N PHE A 15 6.89 5.70 -11.15
CA PHE A 15 5.80 4.73 -11.29
C PHE A 15 5.06 4.51 -9.97
N LYS A 16 3.78 4.13 -10.09
CA LYS A 16 2.94 3.66 -8.98
C LYS A 16 2.62 2.19 -9.19
N LEU A 17 3.02 1.36 -8.24
CA LEU A 17 2.48 0.01 -8.05
C LEU A 17 1.21 0.12 -7.20
N HIS A 18 0.11 -0.44 -7.67
CA HIS A 18 -1.18 -0.41 -6.99
C HIS A 18 -1.86 -1.77 -7.06
N GLU A 19 -2.45 -2.24 -5.96
CA GLU A 19 -3.06 -3.58 -5.91
C GLU A 19 -4.17 -3.77 -6.94
N ASP A 20 -4.96 -2.73 -7.22
CA ASP A 20 -5.98 -2.68 -8.28
C ASP A 20 -5.44 -3.00 -9.68
N TRP A 21 -4.14 -2.82 -9.91
CA TRP A 21 -3.43 -3.20 -11.14
C TRP A 21 -2.51 -4.42 -10.98
N GLY A 22 -2.56 -5.07 -9.81
CA GLY A 22 -1.74 -6.21 -9.43
C GLY A 22 -0.37 -5.80 -8.86
N THR A 23 -0.26 -5.71 -7.54
CA THR A 23 1.02 -5.48 -6.83
C THR A 23 1.65 -6.79 -6.39
N THR A 24 1.90 -7.66 -7.37
CA THR A 24 2.53 -8.97 -7.15
C THR A 24 4.05 -8.85 -6.99
N PRO A 25 4.74 -9.84 -6.40
CA PRO A 25 6.21 -9.90 -6.37
C PRO A 25 6.86 -9.72 -7.74
N SER A 26 6.23 -10.23 -8.81
CA SER A 26 6.73 -10.06 -10.18
C SER A 26 6.61 -8.62 -10.67
N SER A 27 5.46 -7.97 -10.41
CA SER A 27 5.25 -6.55 -10.73
C SER A 27 6.23 -5.66 -9.98
N ILE A 28 6.44 -5.91 -8.68
CA ILE A 28 7.40 -5.19 -7.83
C ILE A 28 8.81 -5.32 -8.41
N ASP A 29 9.27 -6.55 -8.67
CA ASP A 29 10.63 -6.80 -9.13
C ASP A 29 10.90 -6.18 -10.51
N GLN A 30 9.97 -6.31 -11.45
CA GLN A 30 10.10 -5.74 -12.79
C GLN A 30 10.09 -4.22 -12.76
N CYS A 31 9.21 -3.61 -11.96
CA CYS A 31 9.11 -2.16 -11.86
C CYS A 31 10.37 -1.54 -11.24
N LEU A 32 10.87 -2.12 -10.14
CA LEU A 32 12.09 -1.65 -9.49
C LEU A 32 13.33 -1.87 -10.36
N SER A 33 13.44 -3.01 -11.04
CA SER A 33 14.55 -3.26 -11.98
C SER A 33 14.57 -2.24 -13.12
N PHE A 34 13.39 -1.82 -13.60
CA PHE A 34 13.27 -0.78 -14.62
C PHE A 34 13.61 0.60 -14.04
N ALA A 35 13.14 0.91 -12.84
CA ALA A 35 13.39 2.17 -12.16
C ALA A 35 14.88 2.41 -11.90
N ASP A 36 15.61 1.40 -11.42
CA ASP A 36 17.07 1.47 -11.20
C ASP A 36 17.84 1.81 -12.49
N GLN A 37 17.39 1.31 -13.64
CA GLN A 37 18.03 1.57 -14.94
C GLN A 37 17.77 2.99 -15.47
N HIS A 38 16.73 3.66 -14.98
CA HIS A 38 16.27 4.95 -15.50
C HIS A 38 16.30 6.07 -14.46
N ASP A 39 16.76 5.79 -13.23
CA ASP A 39 16.87 6.74 -12.13
C ASP A 39 15.55 7.48 -11.84
N VAL A 40 14.48 6.70 -11.67
CA VAL A 40 13.13 7.22 -11.35
C VAL A 40 12.57 6.60 -10.07
N ALA A 41 11.69 7.31 -9.37
CA ALA A 41 11.10 6.82 -8.13
C ALA A 41 9.99 5.78 -8.38
N VAL A 42 9.81 4.86 -7.43
CA VAL A 42 8.67 3.94 -7.38
C VAL A 42 7.91 4.14 -6.09
N THR A 43 6.61 4.37 -6.23
CA THR A 43 5.65 4.42 -5.13
C THR A 43 4.83 3.14 -5.12
N ILE A 44 4.43 2.66 -3.95
CA ILE A 44 3.71 1.39 -3.81
C ILE A 44 2.53 1.48 -2.85
N HIS A 45 1.42 0.90 -3.29
CA HIS A 45 0.27 0.47 -2.51
C HIS A 45 0.26 -1.06 -2.62
N THR A 46 0.55 -1.76 -1.53
CA THR A 46 0.79 -3.22 -1.54
C THR A 46 -0.51 -4.03 -1.56
N ASP A 47 -0.38 -5.35 -1.71
CA ASP A 47 -1.49 -6.30 -1.84
C ASP A 47 -2.24 -6.47 -0.51
N THR A 48 -3.35 -5.74 -0.33
CA THR A 48 -4.15 -5.78 0.92
C THR A 48 -4.68 -7.18 1.19
N LEU A 49 -5.04 -7.91 0.13
CA LEU A 49 -5.65 -9.24 0.20
C LEU A 49 -4.64 -10.32 0.57
N ASN A 50 -3.34 -10.02 0.56
CA ASN A 50 -2.28 -11.02 0.64
C ASN A 50 -2.44 -12.12 -0.44
N GLU A 51 -3.00 -11.78 -1.61
CA GLU A 51 -3.30 -12.74 -2.67
C GLU A 51 -2.03 -13.41 -3.21
N SER A 52 -0.98 -12.61 -3.37
CA SER A 52 0.30 -13.01 -3.98
C SER A 52 1.41 -13.30 -2.97
N GLY A 53 1.11 -13.20 -1.68
CA GLY A 53 2.04 -13.35 -0.55
C GLY A 53 1.69 -12.39 0.60
N PHE A 54 2.36 -12.56 1.74
CA PHE A 54 2.25 -11.64 2.87
C PHE A 54 3.26 -10.48 2.75
N VAL A 55 3.24 -9.54 3.70
CA VAL A 55 4.13 -8.37 3.68
C VAL A 55 5.60 -8.73 3.52
N ASP A 56 6.06 -9.82 4.14
CA ASP A 56 7.45 -10.28 4.07
C ASP A 56 7.83 -10.73 2.64
N ASP A 57 6.88 -11.27 1.87
CA ASP A 57 7.09 -11.65 0.47
C ASP A 57 7.24 -10.41 -0.42
N SER A 58 6.45 -9.36 -0.17
CA SER A 58 6.60 -8.07 -0.85
C SER A 58 7.92 -7.38 -0.48
N ILE A 59 8.33 -7.39 0.80
CA ILE A 59 9.63 -6.88 1.24
C ILE A 59 10.77 -7.64 0.54
N ALA A 60 10.67 -8.98 0.46
CA ALA A 60 11.64 -9.80 -0.26
C ALA A 60 11.69 -9.47 -1.75
N ALA A 61 10.54 -9.19 -2.38
CA ALA A 61 10.46 -8.77 -3.78
C ALA A 61 11.11 -7.40 -4.03
N VAL A 62 11.14 -6.51 -3.04
CA VAL A 62 11.85 -5.22 -3.13
C VAL A 62 13.37 -5.42 -3.21
N LYS A 63 13.93 -6.50 -2.65
CA LYS A 63 15.37 -6.85 -2.71
C LYS A 63 16.30 -5.72 -2.24
N GLY A 64 15.88 -4.97 -1.21
CA GLY A 64 16.65 -3.87 -0.65
C GLY A 64 16.79 -2.63 -1.55
N ARG A 65 16.05 -2.54 -2.67
CA ARG A 65 16.02 -1.36 -3.54
C ARG A 65 15.19 -0.24 -2.94
N ALA A 66 15.49 1.00 -3.30
CA ALA A 66 14.76 2.17 -2.81
C ALA A 66 13.29 2.12 -3.25
N ILE A 67 12.36 2.30 -2.31
CA ILE A 67 10.93 2.32 -2.61
C ILE A 67 10.17 3.24 -1.66
N HIS A 68 9.17 3.96 -2.17
CA HIS A 68 8.30 4.82 -1.37
C HIS A 68 6.98 4.11 -1.09
N THR A 69 6.74 3.73 0.16
CA THR A 69 5.45 3.16 0.58
C THR A 69 4.44 4.27 0.85
N TYR A 70 3.34 4.26 0.10
CA TYR A 70 2.20 5.14 0.39
C TYR A 70 1.42 4.58 1.59
N HIS A 71 0.80 5.50 2.35
CA HIS A 71 -0.08 5.20 3.51
C HIS A 71 0.40 3.98 4.31
N SER A 72 1.64 4.04 4.81
CA SER A 72 2.36 2.91 5.40
C SER A 72 1.66 2.30 6.61
N GLU A 73 0.75 3.02 7.27
CA GLU A 73 -0.11 2.49 8.34
C GLU A 73 -1.12 1.43 7.85
N GLY A 74 -1.61 1.58 6.61
CA GLY A 74 -2.39 0.56 5.91
C GLY A 74 -3.90 0.80 5.79
N ALA A 75 -4.51 1.77 6.47
CA ALA A 75 -5.94 2.09 6.26
C ALA A 75 -6.20 2.54 4.82
N GLY A 76 -5.29 3.35 4.26
CA GLY A 76 -5.28 3.74 2.85
C GLY A 76 -5.05 2.57 1.89
N GLY A 77 -4.54 1.43 2.37
CA GLY A 77 -4.32 0.19 1.63
C GLY A 77 -2.92 -0.40 1.81
N GLY A 78 -2.84 -1.71 1.69
CA GLY A 78 -1.64 -2.50 1.87
C GLY A 78 -1.88 -3.75 2.72
N HIS A 79 -0.94 -4.69 2.70
CA HIS A 79 -1.00 -5.98 3.39
C HIS A 79 -1.68 -5.89 4.78
N ALA A 80 -2.84 -6.53 4.90
CA ALA A 80 -3.58 -6.59 6.16
C ALA A 80 -3.05 -7.73 7.04
N PRO A 81 -2.77 -7.50 8.34
CA PRO A 81 -2.88 -6.24 9.08
C PRO A 81 -1.55 -5.46 9.23
N ASP A 82 -0.45 -5.93 8.63
CA ASP A 82 0.90 -5.66 9.10
C ASP A 82 1.82 -4.92 8.11
N ILE A 83 1.25 -4.25 7.11
CA ILE A 83 2.01 -3.38 6.19
C ILE A 83 2.87 -2.33 6.92
N ILE A 84 2.47 -1.87 8.11
CA ILE A 84 3.23 -0.90 8.92
C ILE A 84 4.65 -1.38 9.28
N LYS A 85 4.92 -2.69 9.20
CA LYS A 85 6.28 -3.25 9.34
C LYS A 85 7.30 -2.61 8.38
N VAL A 86 6.89 -2.14 7.20
CA VAL A 86 7.80 -1.52 6.22
C VAL A 86 8.53 -0.29 6.77
N CYS A 87 8.03 0.34 7.83
CA CYS A 87 8.71 1.45 8.50
C CYS A 87 10.04 1.05 9.17
N SER A 88 10.31 -0.25 9.37
CA SER A 88 11.61 -0.72 9.86
C SER A 88 12.64 -1.00 8.77
N GLU A 89 12.26 -0.94 7.49
CA GLU A 89 13.14 -1.29 6.38
C GLU A 89 14.04 -0.10 5.97
N PRO A 90 15.37 -0.26 5.90
CA PRO A 90 16.29 0.86 5.66
C PRO A 90 16.22 1.46 4.26
N ASN A 91 15.69 0.69 3.29
CA ASN A 91 15.51 1.10 1.90
C ASN A 91 14.10 1.63 1.59
N VAL A 92 13.23 1.71 2.61
CA VAL A 92 11.87 2.22 2.45
C VAL A 92 11.80 3.68 2.86
N LEU A 93 11.14 4.49 2.04
CA LEU A 93 10.73 5.86 2.34
C LEU A 93 9.25 5.84 2.72
N PRO A 94 8.88 5.68 4.00
CA PRO A 94 7.49 5.56 4.40
C PRO A 94 6.77 6.92 4.41
N SER A 95 5.48 6.91 4.10
CA SER A 95 4.63 8.08 4.20
C SER A 95 3.24 7.74 4.69
N SER A 96 2.64 8.69 5.41
CA SER A 96 1.23 8.66 5.80
C SER A 96 0.37 9.43 4.80
N THR A 97 -0.90 9.04 4.69
CA THR A 97 -1.94 9.93 4.14
C THR A 97 -2.67 10.62 5.28
N ASN A 98 -3.37 11.71 4.99
CA ASN A 98 -3.92 12.58 6.02
C ASN A 98 -5.17 12.10 6.78
N PRO A 99 -6.04 11.19 6.29
CA PRO A 99 -7.31 10.94 6.98
C PRO A 99 -7.15 10.29 8.36
N THR A 100 -6.07 9.52 8.57
CA THR A 100 -5.72 8.88 9.84
C THR A 100 -4.95 9.79 10.81
N ARG A 101 -4.77 11.09 10.47
CA ARG A 101 -3.85 12.01 11.15
C ARG A 101 -4.58 13.18 11.83
N PRO A 102 -4.53 13.31 13.17
CA PRO A 102 -4.12 12.30 14.15
C PRO A 102 -5.24 11.28 14.39
N PHE A 103 -5.00 10.31 15.27
CA PHE A 103 -6.04 9.41 15.75
C PHE A 103 -7.04 10.16 16.66
N THR A 104 -8.32 10.16 16.28
CA THR A 104 -9.40 10.84 17.01
C THR A 104 -10.59 9.93 17.28
N VAL A 105 -11.52 10.40 18.11
CA VAL A 105 -12.73 9.64 18.50
C VAL A 105 -13.63 9.24 17.32
N ASN A 106 -13.57 9.94 16.19
CA ASN A 106 -14.38 9.64 15.02
C ASN A 106 -13.61 8.86 13.93
N THR A 107 -12.30 8.69 14.08
CA THR A 107 -11.44 8.21 12.99
C THR A 107 -11.84 6.81 12.53
N VAL A 108 -12.08 5.86 13.45
CA VAL A 108 -12.45 4.48 13.08
C VAL A 108 -13.82 4.42 12.39
N ASP A 109 -14.83 5.05 13.00
CA ASP A 109 -16.20 5.03 12.46
C ASP A 109 -16.28 5.67 11.08
N GLU A 110 -15.60 6.81 10.88
CA GLU A 110 -15.49 7.47 9.58
C GLU A 110 -14.83 6.56 8.54
N HIS A 111 -13.71 5.93 8.89
CA HIS A 111 -12.93 5.14 7.94
C HIS A 111 -13.58 3.81 7.58
N LEU A 112 -14.27 3.16 8.52
CA LEU A 112 -15.03 1.94 8.24
C LEU A 112 -16.12 2.23 7.19
N ASP A 113 -16.96 3.24 7.41
CA ASP A 113 -18.02 3.59 6.46
C ASP A 113 -17.44 4.07 5.12
N MET A 114 -16.38 4.88 5.14
CA MET A 114 -15.68 5.34 3.93
C MET A 114 -15.18 4.15 3.10
N LEU A 115 -14.53 3.17 3.74
CA LEU A 115 -14.00 1.99 3.05
C LEU A 115 -15.12 1.17 2.42
N MET A 116 -16.21 0.95 3.17
CA MET A 116 -17.37 0.20 2.70
C MET A 116 -18.02 0.87 1.49
N VAL A 117 -18.19 2.20 1.51
CA VAL A 117 -18.71 2.96 0.37
C VAL A 117 -17.76 2.87 -0.82
N CYS A 118 -16.46 3.11 -0.63
CA CYS A 118 -15.47 3.10 -1.71
C CYS A 118 -15.38 1.75 -2.44
N HIS A 119 -15.54 0.65 -1.71
CA HIS A 119 -15.41 -0.71 -2.26
C HIS A 119 -16.76 -1.39 -2.51
N HIS A 120 -17.87 -0.65 -2.37
CA HIS A 120 -19.24 -1.16 -2.57
C HIS A 120 -19.55 -2.41 -1.73
N LEU A 121 -19.06 -2.42 -0.48
CA LEU A 121 -19.24 -3.50 0.47
C LEU A 121 -20.62 -3.43 1.14
N ASP A 122 -21.17 -4.57 1.51
CA ASP A 122 -22.45 -4.68 2.21
C ASP A 122 -22.23 -5.12 3.67
N LYS A 123 -22.72 -4.30 4.62
CA LYS A 123 -22.69 -4.60 6.06
C LYS A 123 -23.46 -5.86 6.46
N ASN A 124 -24.30 -6.38 5.57
CA ASN A 124 -25.04 -7.61 5.77
C ASN A 124 -24.27 -8.86 5.29
N ILE A 125 -23.12 -8.69 4.64
CA ILE A 125 -22.24 -9.77 4.19
C ILE A 125 -21.07 -9.89 5.20
N PRO A 126 -20.94 -11.02 5.93
CA PRO A 126 -19.88 -11.20 6.92
C PRO A 126 -18.46 -11.04 6.37
N GLU A 127 -18.21 -11.50 5.16
CA GLU A 127 -16.92 -11.43 4.48
C GLU A 127 -16.51 -9.98 4.16
N ASP A 128 -17.49 -9.15 3.78
CA ASP A 128 -17.29 -7.72 3.50
C ASP A 128 -16.94 -6.95 4.77
N VAL A 129 -17.63 -7.25 5.87
CA VAL A 129 -17.32 -6.69 7.20
C VAL A 129 -15.94 -7.15 7.66
N ALA A 130 -15.62 -8.44 7.52
CA ALA A 130 -14.31 -8.97 7.90
C ALA A 130 -13.17 -8.32 7.08
N PHE A 131 -13.37 -8.08 5.78
CA PHE A 131 -12.41 -7.34 4.97
C PHE A 131 -12.25 -5.89 5.48
N ALA A 132 -13.35 -5.19 5.76
CA ALA A 132 -13.31 -3.82 6.24
C ALA A 132 -12.56 -3.70 7.60
N GLU A 133 -12.89 -4.57 8.55
CA GLU A 133 -12.23 -4.64 9.87
C GLU A 133 -10.77 -5.07 9.77
N SER A 134 -10.41 -5.87 8.77
CA SER A 134 -9.01 -6.25 8.54
C SER A 134 -8.15 -5.06 8.12
N ARG A 135 -8.74 -4.05 7.47
CA ARG A 135 -8.05 -2.88 6.89
C ARG A 135 -8.11 -1.64 7.78
N ILE A 136 -9.23 -1.36 8.43
CA ILE A 136 -9.40 -0.21 9.34
C ILE A 136 -9.18 -0.67 10.78
N ARG A 137 -8.01 -0.33 11.35
CA ARG A 137 -7.57 -0.81 12.66
C ARG A 137 -7.19 0.35 13.55
N GLY A 138 -7.86 0.49 14.70
CA GLY A 138 -7.53 1.56 15.65
C GLY A 138 -6.10 1.43 16.20
N GLU A 139 -5.59 0.21 16.29
CA GLU A 139 -4.26 -0.11 16.80
C GLU A 139 -3.15 0.44 15.91
N THR A 140 -3.21 0.21 14.59
CA THR A 140 -2.18 0.71 13.66
C THR A 140 -2.33 2.20 13.40
N ILE A 141 -3.55 2.73 13.34
CA ILE A 141 -3.81 4.19 13.24
C ILE A 141 -3.23 4.93 14.45
N ALA A 142 -3.40 4.39 15.66
CA ALA A 142 -2.80 4.94 16.86
C ALA A 142 -1.26 4.81 16.86
N ALA A 143 -0.72 3.69 16.36
CA ALA A 143 0.73 3.49 16.27
C ALA A 143 1.38 4.48 15.29
N GLU A 144 0.70 4.86 14.22
CA GLU A 144 1.17 5.86 13.25
C GLU A 144 1.35 7.26 13.86
N ASP A 145 0.72 7.58 15.00
CA ASP A 145 0.95 8.84 15.72
C ASP A 145 2.28 8.90 16.49
N ILE A 146 2.94 7.76 16.72
CA ILE A 146 4.15 7.63 17.57
C ILE A 146 5.40 7.48 16.72
#